data_AF-A0A1I8ACC1-F1
#
_entry.id   AF-A0A1I8ACC1-F1
#
_cell.length_a   1.000
_cell.length_b   1.000
_cell.length_c   1.000
_cell.angle_alpha   90.00
_cell.angle_beta   90.00
_cell.angle_gamma   90.00
#
_symmetry.space_group_name_H-M   'P 1'
#
loop_
_entity.id
_entity.type
_entity.pdbx_description
1 polymer ?
#
loop_
_entity_poly.entity_id
_entity_poly.type
_entity_poly.pdbx_seq_one_letter_code
_entity_poly.pdbx_strand_id
1 'polypeptide(L)'
;VDALCATLLKKELGRLQKIGRPWTSTVTTHYSRRREFDVHLGVNPEGTQVWIEVKQIDALIPQNVDFASLSGNDRIQGIWVADPAFGAQPEKMPLERFKTKVLPLLNSLADAYDLEISSSRRYLHCLTDSLFSGLRALALKIETGYLGGKCIEFIEQQIRIGHLRELELRGGKWPQSMEALLKSFLRSPTFRSLDLRKTDLTIDVEMLIHILERFLEGDLRIGTRLYGKQSEDVKDFRRTIFPGNTLPLLGRFPRPHRRFAMDYSAAIWSGPRQERLAFYFAGTDLSVHLSAPSVFYFRGEAQAMESVPVAFVDALCATLSKEDFRKLPQLGRPWSRTAVTHFIRRREFAVYLQVHPKGTEVWIHVNQIDRFEGFEDIARSLKMPMDRFRTKLLPVLTSLADVL
;
A
#
# COMPACT_ATOMS: atom_id res chain seq x y z
N VAL A 1 28.00 -12.84 9.96
CA VAL A 1 26.73 -12.59 10.68
C VAL A 1 26.50 -11.11 10.86
N ASP A 2 27.44 -10.39 11.48
CA ASP A 2 27.32 -8.94 11.73
C ASP A 2 27.00 -8.13 10.47
N ALA A 3 27.80 -8.30 9.40
CA ALA A 3 27.55 -7.66 8.11
C ALA A 3 26.17 -7.97 7.50
N LEU A 4 25.67 -9.21 7.68
CA LEU A 4 24.32 -9.57 7.23
C LEU A 4 23.25 -8.85 8.07
N CYS A 5 23.41 -8.81 9.40
CA CYS A 5 22.49 -8.07 10.27
C CYS A 5 22.48 -6.57 9.95
N ALA A 6 23.63 -6.02 9.56
CA ALA A 6 23.75 -4.63 9.15
C ALA A 6 22.90 -4.29 7.91
N THR A 7 22.70 -5.24 6.98
CA THR A 7 21.93 -5.04 5.73
C THR A 7 20.45 -5.40 5.83
N LEU A 8 20.03 -6.11 6.88
CA LEU A 8 18.64 -6.56 7.03
C LEU A 8 17.72 -5.46 7.54
N LEU A 9 16.47 -5.48 7.07
CA LEU A 9 15.40 -4.61 7.58
C LEU A 9 15.09 -4.96 9.03
N LYS A 10 14.60 -3.99 9.83
CA LYS A 10 14.29 -4.25 11.24
C LYS A 10 13.26 -5.35 11.43
N LYS A 11 12.27 -5.44 10.53
CA LYS A 11 11.29 -6.54 10.50
C LYS A 11 11.93 -7.92 10.28
N GLU A 12 12.96 -7.99 9.44
CA GLU A 12 13.69 -9.24 9.16
C GLU A 12 14.56 -9.65 10.34
N LEU A 13 15.24 -8.67 10.96
CA LEU A 13 15.93 -8.88 12.23
C LEU A 13 14.96 -9.42 13.30
N GLY A 14 13.77 -8.85 13.42
CA GLY A 14 12.74 -9.34 14.34
C GLY A 14 12.26 -10.77 14.03
N ARG A 15 12.22 -11.17 12.76
CA ARG A 15 11.95 -12.58 12.37
C ARG A 15 13.11 -13.49 12.75
N LEU A 16 14.35 -13.07 12.51
CA LEU A 16 15.54 -13.83 12.90
C LEU A 16 15.64 -14.01 14.42
N GLN A 17 15.26 -13.01 15.21
CA GLN A 17 15.21 -13.14 16.68
C GLN A 17 14.29 -14.28 17.11
N LYS A 18 13.16 -14.48 16.42
CA LYS A 18 12.19 -15.55 16.72
C LYS A 18 12.70 -16.95 16.38
N ILE A 19 13.66 -17.08 15.46
CA ILE A 19 14.26 -18.38 15.11
C ILE A 19 15.18 -18.89 16.23
N GLY A 20 15.80 -17.99 17.01
CA GLY A 20 16.62 -18.36 18.17
C GLY A 20 18.12 -18.55 17.86
N ARG A 21 18.78 -19.42 18.63
CA ARG A 21 20.25 -19.65 18.57
C ARG A 21 20.67 -20.26 17.22
N PRO A 22 21.90 -20.02 16.72
CA PRO A 22 23.06 -19.39 17.39
C PRO A 22 23.20 -17.86 17.26
N TRP A 23 22.35 -17.17 16.49
CA TRP A 23 22.56 -15.77 16.07
C TRP A 23 22.01 -14.70 17.04
N THR A 24 21.37 -15.13 18.14
CA THR A 24 20.43 -14.30 18.89
C THR A 24 21.07 -13.03 19.47
N SER A 25 22.31 -13.07 19.96
CA SER A 25 22.96 -11.90 20.57
C SER A 25 23.28 -10.79 19.55
N THR A 26 23.89 -11.16 18.41
CA THR A 26 24.21 -10.22 17.33
C THR A 26 22.93 -9.62 16.73
N VAL A 27 21.95 -10.46 16.39
CA VAL A 27 20.66 -10.00 15.85
C VAL A 27 19.95 -9.08 16.84
N THR A 28 19.95 -9.41 18.14
CA THR A 28 19.33 -8.56 19.18
C THR A 28 20.03 -7.23 19.33
N THR A 29 21.36 -7.21 19.22
CA THR A 29 22.13 -5.96 19.27
C THR A 29 21.80 -5.06 18.08
N HIS A 30 21.77 -5.61 16.86
CA HIS A 30 21.38 -4.84 15.66
C HIS A 30 19.93 -4.38 15.73
N TYR A 31 19.00 -5.26 16.12
CA TYR A 31 17.58 -4.92 16.23
C TYR A 31 17.32 -3.78 17.23
N SER A 32 17.94 -3.84 18.42
CA SER A 32 17.75 -2.83 19.47
C SER A 32 18.39 -1.48 19.12
N ARG A 33 19.50 -1.48 18.38
CA ARG A 33 20.18 -0.25 17.96
C ARG A 33 19.55 0.38 16.72
N ARG A 34 18.84 -0.38 15.89
CA ARG A 34 18.27 0.10 14.63
C ARG A 34 17.01 0.93 14.86
N ARG A 35 17.10 2.20 14.48
CA ARG A 35 15.94 3.10 14.37
C ARG A 35 15.65 3.34 12.89
N GLU A 36 14.37 3.35 12.54
CA GLU A 36 13.88 3.59 11.19
C GLU A 36 13.13 4.92 11.16
N PHE A 37 13.42 5.73 10.15
CA PHE A 37 12.96 7.11 10.05
C PHE A 37 12.35 7.43 8.69
N ASP A 38 11.41 8.37 8.73
CA ASP A 38 10.91 9.13 7.60
C ASP A 38 11.51 10.53 7.60
N VAL A 39 11.94 10.98 6.43
CA VAL A 39 12.45 12.34 6.23
C VAL A 39 11.44 13.13 5.42
N HIS A 40 10.90 14.19 6.01
CA HIS A 40 10.04 15.14 5.34
C HIS A 40 10.86 16.34 4.90
N LEU A 41 10.72 16.70 3.63
CA LEU A 41 11.40 17.83 3.02
C LEU A 41 10.37 18.82 2.48
N GLY A 42 10.67 20.10 2.64
CA GLY A 42 9.89 21.21 2.08
C GLY A 42 10.80 22.32 1.62
N VAL A 43 10.38 23.08 0.62
CA VAL A 43 11.14 24.22 0.08
C VAL A 43 10.33 25.50 0.24
N ASN A 44 11.01 26.62 0.49
CA ASN A 44 10.35 27.92 0.46
C ASN A 44 9.89 28.28 -0.97
N PRO A 45 8.96 29.23 -1.13
CA PRO A 45 8.50 29.67 -2.45
C PRO A 45 9.62 30.15 -3.38
N GLU A 46 10.70 30.73 -2.83
CA GLU A 46 11.84 31.20 -3.62
C GLU A 46 12.77 30.07 -4.08
N GLY A 47 12.60 28.84 -3.56
CA GLY A 47 13.46 27.70 -3.91
C GLY A 47 14.88 27.77 -3.33
N THR A 48 15.12 28.65 -2.36
CA THR A 48 16.46 28.95 -1.81
C THR A 48 16.74 28.29 -0.47
N GLN A 49 15.71 27.88 0.26
CA GLN A 49 15.79 27.27 1.59
C GLN A 49 14.99 25.98 1.65
N VAL A 50 15.54 25.00 2.34
CA VAL A 50 14.93 23.69 2.59
C VAL A 50 14.67 23.56 4.08
N TRP A 51 13.48 23.11 4.42
CA TRP A 51 13.12 22.61 5.74
C TRP A 51 13.22 21.09 5.75
N ILE A 52 13.65 20.54 6.88
CA ILE A 52 13.83 19.11 7.10
C ILE A 52 13.17 18.73 8.43
N GLU A 53 12.44 17.64 8.42
CA GLU A 53 11.90 17.01 9.62
C GLU A 53 12.12 15.51 9.56
N VAL A 54 12.66 14.94 10.64
CA VAL A 54 12.94 13.50 10.74
C VAL A 54 11.99 12.90 11.77
N LYS A 55 11.20 11.93 11.37
CA LYS A 55 10.21 11.24 12.23
C LYS A 55 10.56 9.77 12.39
N GLN A 56 10.52 9.28 13.63
CA GLN A 56 10.74 7.85 13.90
C GLN A 56 9.46 7.05 13.63
N ILE A 57 9.57 5.96 12.84
CA ILE A 57 8.42 5.17 12.37
C ILE A 57 7.79 4.32 13.49
N ASP A 58 8.61 3.74 14.37
CA ASP A 58 8.16 2.80 15.40
C ASP A 58 7.67 3.46 16.71
N ALA A 59 7.60 4.80 16.75
CA ALA A 59 7.17 5.52 17.95
C ALA A 59 5.65 5.63 18.00
N LEU A 60 5.04 5.34 19.17
CA LEU A 60 3.59 5.47 19.39
C LEU A 60 3.07 6.87 19.03
N ILE A 61 3.93 7.87 19.24
CA ILE A 61 3.74 9.26 18.84
C ILE A 61 4.98 9.63 18.03
N PRO A 62 4.86 9.95 16.73
CA PRO A 62 6.00 10.38 15.93
C PRO A 62 6.66 11.60 16.59
N GLN A 63 7.89 11.40 17.07
CA GLN A 63 8.69 12.48 17.63
C GLN A 63 9.64 12.99 16.55
N ASN A 64 9.79 14.31 16.52
CA ASN A 64 10.81 14.95 15.70
C ASN A 64 12.17 14.69 16.33
N VAL A 65 13.07 14.15 15.54
CA VAL A 65 14.44 13.83 15.95
C VAL A 65 15.38 14.83 15.29
N ASP A 66 16.30 15.39 16.07
CA ASP A 66 17.35 16.25 15.53
C ASP A 66 18.16 15.47 14.50
N PHE A 67 18.28 16.02 13.29
CA PHE A 67 19.04 15.43 12.20
C PHE A 67 20.50 15.16 12.59
N ALA A 68 21.08 15.98 13.48
CA ALA A 68 22.45 15.78 13.99
C ALA A 68 22.59 14.57 14.93
N SER A 69 21.48 14.03 15.44
CA SER A 69 21.48 12.84 16.32
C SER A 69 21.41 11.50 15.57
N LEU A 70 21.37 11.54 14.24
CA LEU A 70 21.44 10.36 13.39
C LEU A 70 22.85 9.74 13.43
N SER A 71 22.88 8.41 13.42
CA SER A 71 24.05 7.56 13.56
C SER A 71 24.09 6.51 12.45
N GLY A 72 25.23 5.84 12.26
CA GLY A 72 25.37 4.81 11.23
C GLY A 72 24.45 3.58 11.38
N ASN A 73 23.81 3.40 12.55
CA ASN A 73 22.85 2.31 12.78
C ASN A 73 21.42 2.66 12.32
N ASP A 74 21.17 3.94 12.06
CA ASP A 74 19.87 4.46 11.67
C ASP A 74 19.63 4.21 10.18
N ARG A 75 18.35 4.13 9.82
CA ARG A 75 17.91 3.87 8.45
C ARG A 75 16.79 4.80 8.05
N ILE A 76 16.92 5.40 6.87
CA ILE A 76 15.84 6.17 6.24
C ILE A 76 15.03 5.21 5.39
N GLN A 77 13.77 5.01 5.77
CA GLN A 77 12.82 4.17 5.05
C GLN A 77 11.96 4.97 4.07
N GLY A 78 11.71 6.24 4.36
CA GLY A 78 10.89 7.09 3.50
C GLY A 78 11.45 8.50 3.35
N ILE A 79 11.33 9.05 2.16
CA ILE A 79 11.61 10.45 1.84
C ILE A 79 10.34 11.06 1.24
N TRP A 80 9.79 12.04 1.94
CA TRP A 80 8.52 12.66 1.62
C TRP A 80 8.76 14.14 1.30
N VAL A 81 8.60 14.52 0.04
CA VAL A 81 8.70 15.91 -0.40
C VAL A 81 7.29 16.46 -0.51
N ALA A 82 6.90 17.22 0.50
CA ALA A 82 5.58 17.83 0.58
C ALA A 82 5.72 19.35 0.71
N ASP A 83 4.58 20.02 0.56
CA ASP A 83 4.44 21.43 0.89
C ASP A 83 3.79 21.52 2.28
N PRO A 84 4.56 21.41 3.37
CA PRO A 84 4.04 21.83 4.66
C PRO A 84 3.78 23.33 4.62
N ALA A 85 2.96 23.82 5.55
CA ALA A 85 2.91 25.25 5.85
C ALA A 85 4.29 25.73 6.31
N PHE A 86 5.17 26.07 5.35
CA PHE A 86 6.59 26.37 5.53
C PHE A 86 6.85 27.47 6.57
N GLY A 87 5.84 28.33 6.81
CA GLY A 87 5.88 29.40 7.81
C GLY A 87 6.06 28.94 9.25
N ALA A 88 5.56 27.77 9.64
CA ALA A 88 5.49 27.35 11.05
C ALA A 88 6.70 26.53 11.54
N GLN A 89 7.69 26.28 10.68
CA GLN A 89 8.69 25.26 10.94
C GLN A 89 10.05 25.83 11.41
N PRO A 90 10.69 25.22 12.43
CA PRO A 90 11.84 25.82 13.13
C PRO A 90 13.19 25.66 12.39
N GLU A 91 13.43 24.54 11.71
CA GLU A 91 14.73 24.25 11.10
C GLU A 91 14.74 24.46 9.58
N LYS A 92 15.26 25.62 9.16
CA LYS A 92 15.45 25.97 7.75
C LYS A 92 16.92 26.10 7.45
N MET A 93 17.35 25.64 6.27
CA MET A 93 18.72 25.81 5.82
C MET A 93 18.80 26.19 4.34
N PRO A 94 19.86 26.89 3.91
CA PRO A 94 20.07 27.16 2.49
C PRO A 94 20.13 25.86 1.66
N LEU A 95 19.55 25.88 0.47
CA LEU A 95 19.52 24.73 -0.45
C LEU A 95 20.93 24.19 -0.75
N GLU A 96 21.92 25.06 -0.89
CA GLU A 96 23.31 24.64 -1.10
C GLU A 96 23.89 23.87 0.10
N ARG A 97 23.52 24.25 1.33
CA ARG A 97 23.90 23.49 2.52
C ARG A 97 23.21 22.12 2.56
N PHE A 98 21.94 22.06 2.16
CA PHE A 98 21.23 20.80 2.02
C PHE A 98 21.95 19.86 1.03
N LYS A 99 22.25 20.34 -0.19
CA LYS A 99 22.95 19.56 -1.23
C LYS A 99 24.30 19.02 -0.76
N THR A 100 25.07 19.82 -0.03
CA THR A 100 26.46 19.50 0.33
C THR A 100 26.61 18.76 1.66
N LYS A 101 25.65 18.90 2.59
CA LYS A 101 25.75 18.31 3.94
C LYS A 101 24.69 17.26 4.23
N VAL A 102 23.46 17.49 3.83
CA VAL A 102 22.33 16.62 4.19
C VAL A 102 22.16 15.52 3.15
N LEU A 103 22.14 15.86 1.87
CA LEU A 103 21.91 14.89 0.80
C LEU A 103 22.92 13.72 0.78
N PRO A 104 24.24 13.95 1.02
CA PRO A 104 25.19 12.84 1.18
C PRO A 104 24.87 11.96 2.38
N LEU A 105 24.40 12.54 3.49
CA LEU A 105 24.01 11.78 4.67
C LEU A 105 22.77 10.93 4.38
N LEU A 106 21.76 11.48 3.70
CA LEU A 106 20.58 10.72 3.27
C LEU A 106 20.99 9.49 2.45
N ASN A 107 21.91 9.64 1.51
CA ASN A 107 22.45 8.52 0.74
C ASN A 107 23.16 7.46 1.59
N SER A 108 23.85 7.88 2.65
CA SER A 108 24.57 6.94 3.53
C SER A 108 23.65 6.17 4.49
N LEU A 109 22.46 6.70 4.77
CA LEU A 109 21.49 6.12 5.72
C LEU A 109 20.30 5.44 5.01
N ALA A 110 20.06 5.74 3.74
CA ALA A 110 19.06 5.09 2.92
C ALA A 110 19.68 3.88 2.21
N ASP A 111 19.53 2.68 2.76
CA ASP A 111 19.90 1.45 2.04
C ASP A 111 18.85 1.15 0.96
N ALA A 112 17.58 1.19 1.37
CA ALA A 112 16.41 1.08 0.52
C ALA A 112 15.29 1.95 1.09
N TYR A 113 14.58 2.69 0.23
CA TYR A 113 13.62 3.70 0.69
C TYR A 113 12.43 3.85 -0.25
N ASP A 114 11.35 4.43 0.29
CA ASP A 114 10.19 4.90 -0.45
C ASP A 114 10.35 6.40 -0.72
N LEU A 115 10.07 6.84 -1.94
CA LEU A 115 10.14 8.24 -2.34
C LEU A 115 8.74 8.72 -2.72
N GLU A 116 8.23 9.71 -2.00
CA GLU A 116 6.98 10.40 -2.36
C GLU A 116 7.24 11.88 -2.60
N ILE A 117 6.84 12.38 -3.76
CA ILE A 117 6.94 13.79 -4.12
C ILE A 117 5.56 14.29 -4.52
N SER A 118 5.01 15.19 -3.72
CA SER A 118 3.71 15.81 -3.99
C SER A 118 3.78 16.65 -5.27
N SER A 119 2.91 16.37 -6.23
CA SER A 119 2.87 17.03 -7.55
C SER A 119 2.32 18.46 -7.52
N SER A 120 2.14 19.07 -6.34
CA SER A 120 1.21 20.18 -6.16
C SER A 120 1.76 21.58 -6.49
N ARG A 121 3.08 21.79 -6.69
CA ARG A 121 3.63 23.16 -6.85
C ARG A 121 4.82 23.31 -7.79
N ARG A 122 4.88 24.50 -8.41
CA ARG A 122 5.94 24.96 -9.33
C ARG A 122 7.29 25.23 -8.66
N TYR A 123 7.33 25.35 -7.33
CA TYR A 123 8.54 25.79 -6.62
C TYR A 123 9.48 24.64 -6.22
N LEU A 124 9.14 23.39 -6.58
CA LEU A 124 9.89 22.21 -6.18
C LEU A 124 11.08 21.88 -7.09
N HIS A 125 11.19 22.50 -8.27
CA HIS A 125 12.16 22.08 -9.29
C HIS A 125 13.61 22.02 -8.79
N CYS A 126 14.08 23.04 -8.05
CA CYS A 126 15.47 23.08 -7.57
C CYS A 126 15.80 21.95 -6.58
N LEU A 127 14.87 21.63 -5.68
CA LEU A 127 15.03 20.57 -4.70
C LEU A 127 14.92 19.19 -5.36
N THR A 128 13.88 18.98 -6.19
CA THR A 128 13.64 17.68 -6.85
C THR A 128 14.75 17.32 -7.81
N ASP A 129 15.29 18.30 -8.55
CA ASP A 129 16.47 18.11 -9.40
C ASP A 129 17.68 17.62 -8.61
N SER A 130 17.89 18.21 -7.43
CA SER A 130 18.97 17.85 -6.53
C SER A 130 18.78 16.44 -5.99
N LEU A 131 17.56 16.08 -5.60
CA LEU A 131 17.21 14.74 -5.12
C LEU A 131 17.41 13.69 -6.21
N PHE A 132 16.85 13.90 -7.41
CA PHE A 132 16.98 12.95 -8.52
C PHE A 132 18.43 12.77 -8.98
N SER A 133 19.24 13.83 -8.94
CA SER A 133 20.66 13.75 -9.32
C SER A 133 21.55 13.17 -8.22
N GLY A 134 21.19 13.41 -6.97
CA GLY A 134 22.02 13.09 -5.82
C GLY A 134 21.68 11.77 -5.14
N LEU A 135 20.41 11.35 -5.12
CA LEU A 135 20.01 10.08 -4.51
C LEU A 135 20.47 8.91 -5.38
N ARG A 136 21.30 8.04 -4.80
CA ARG A 136 21.87 6.86 -5.48
C ARG A 136 21.40 5.53 -4.88
N ALA A 137 20.79 5.58 -3.71
CA ALA A 137 20.25 4.41 -3.03
C ALA A 137 19.06 3.79 -3.79
N LEU A 138 18.62 2.61 -3.33
CA LEU A 138 17.57 1.82 -3.97
C LEU A 138 16.18 2.35 -3.59
N ALA A 139 15.43 2.86 -4.56
CA ALA A 139 14.04 3.22 -4.36
C ALA A 139 13.15 1.97 -4.51
N LEU A 140 12.40 1.61 -3.47
CA LEU A 140 11.46 0.47 -3.48
C LEU A 140 10.08 0.89 -4.00
N LYS A 141 9.63 2.08 -3.58
CA LYS A 141 8.43 2.76 -4.08
C LYS A 141 8.81 4.14 -4.59
N ILE A 142 8.27 4.54 -5.73
CA ILE A 142 8.32 5.93 -6.20
C ILE A 142 6.89 6.40 -6.44
N GLU A 143 6.55 7.53 -5.85
CA GLU A 143 5.30 8.24 -6.07
C GLU A 143 5.62 9.68 -6.44
N THR A 144 5.37 10.08 -7.68
CA THR A 144 5.79 11.41 -8.15
C THR A 144 4.91 11.95 -9.28
N GLY A 145 4.87 13.27 -9.38
CA GLY A 145 4.45 13.96 -10.60
C GLY A 145 5.54 14.03 -11.67
N TYR A 146 5.19 14.47 -12.88
CA TYR A 146 6.19 14.83 -13.87
C TYR A 146 6.87 16.15 -13.47
N LEU A 147 8.17 16.09 -13.22
CA LEU A 147 8.98 17.20 -12.70
C LEU A 147 10.15 17.58 -13.61
N GLY A 148 10.15 17.10 -14.87
CA GLY A 148 11.20 17.34 -15.87
C GLY A 148 12.01 16.08 -16.21
N GLY A 149 13.00 16.24 -17.10
CA GLY A 149 13.79 15.13 -17.65
C GLY A 149 14.52 14.29 -16.58
N LYS A 150 15.10 14.95 -15.56
CA LYS A 150 15.78 14.26 -14.45
C LYS A 150 14.88 13.30 -13.67
N CYS A 151 13.57 13.57 -13.60
CA CYS A 151 12.61 12.66 -12.99
C CYS A 151 12.56 11.33 -13.77
N ILE A 152 12.52 11.41 -15.10
CA ILE A 152 12.48 10.24 -15.98
C ILE A 152 13.79 9.48 -15.91
N GLU A 153 14.93 10.18 -15.98
CA GLU A 153 16.27 9.58 -15.84
C GLU A 153 16.41 8.83 -14.50
N PHE A 154 15.89 9.42 -13.42
CA PHE A 154 15.90 8.79 -12.10
C PHE A 154 15.03 7.52 -12.08
N ILE A 155 13.79 7.58 -12.57
CA ILE A 155 12.92 6.40 -12.62
C ILE A 155 13.53 5.30 -13.51
N GLU A 156 14.10 5.67 -14.66
CA GLU A 156 14.80 4.76 -15.57
C GLU A 156 15.96 4.08 -14.86
N GLN A 157 16.79 4.85 -14.16
CA GLN A 157 17.89 4.33 -13.37
C GLN A 157 17.40 3.32 -12.33
N GLN A 158 16.32 3.64 -11.59
CA GLN A 158 15.77 2.75 -10.55
C GLN A 158 15.15 1.47 -11.14
N ILE A 159 14.51 1.55 -12.31
CA ILE A 159 14.03 0.37 -13.04
C ILE A 159 15.20 -0.50 -13.50
N ARG A 160 16.24 0.10 -14.07
CA ARG A 160 17.44 -0.61 -14.55
C ARG A 160 18.18 -1.30 -13.42
N ILE A 161 18.20 -0.71 -12.23
CA ILE A 161 18.75 -1.33 -11.02
C ILE A 161 17.94 -2.59 -10.61
N GLY A 162 16.66 -2.65 -10.97
CA GLY A 162 15.84 -3.88 -10.83
C GLY A 162 15.30 -4.12 -9.42
N HIS A 163 15.33 -3.11 -8.55
CA HIS A 163 14.81 -3.21 -7.18
C HIS A 163 13.48 -2.47 -6.95
N LEU A 164 13.10 -1.58 -7.88
CA LEU A 164 11.82 -0.86 -7.82
C LEU A 164 10.66 -1.87 -7.83
N ARG A 165 9.72 -1.71 -6.90
CA ARG A 165 8.55 -2.59 -6.75
C ARG A 165 7.26 -1.88 -7.09
N GLU A 166 7.15 -0.62 -6.70
CA GLU A 166 5.92 0.15 -6.80
C GLU A 166 6.19 1.50 -7.45
N LEU A 167 5.42 1.83 -8.48
CA LEU A 167 5.50 3.11 -9.19
C LEU A 167 4.10 3.72 -9.28
N GLU A 168 3.92 4.89 -8.69
CA GLU A 168 2.70 5.69 -8.82
C GLU A 168 3.05 7.01 -9.49
N LEU A 169 2.48 7.23 -10.67
CA LEU A 169 2.67 8.45 -11.43
C LEU A 169 1.45 9.34 -11.25
N ARG A 170 1.68 10.65 -11.10
CA ARG A 170 0.64 11.66 -10.90
C ARG A 170 0.79 12.82 -11.87
N GLY A 171 -0.29 13.57 -12.06
CA GLY A 171 -0.32 14.72 -12.98
C GLY A 171 -0.24 14.30 -14.44
N GLY A 172 -0.38 15.27 -15.34
CA GLY A 172 -0.27 15.05 -16.79
C GLY A 172 1.07 15.50 -17.37
N LYS A 173 1.16 15.49 -18.71
CA LYS A 173 2.33 15.87 -19.51
C LYS A 173 3.50 14.90 -19.39
N TRP A 174 3.22 13.64 -19.07
CA TRP A 174 4.25 12.62 -19.17
C TRP A 174 4.61 12.39 -20.64
N PRO A 175 5.90 12.34 -21.01
CA PRO A 175 6.28 12.13 -22.40
C PRO A 175 6.01 10.68 -22.82
N GLN A 176 5.78 10.48 -24.12
CA GLN A 176 5.55 9.14 -24.70
C GLN A 176 6.71 8.17 -24.46
N SER A 177 7.94 8.66 -24.31
CA SER A 177 9.10 7.83 -23.94
C SER A 177 8.89 7.06 -22.63
N MET A 178 8.00 7.54 -21.76
CA MET A 178 7.64 6.86 -20.52
C MET A 178 6.99 5.49 -20.78
N GLU A 179 6.28 5.29 -21.90
CA GLU A 179 5.59 4.03 -22.20
C GLU A 179 6.56 2.85 -22.32
N ALA A 180 7.67 3.03 -23.04
CA ALA A 180 8.70 2.00 -23.18
C ALA A 180 9.33 1.62 -21.84
N LEU A 181 9.54 2.63 -20.98
CA LEU A 181 10.09 2.46 -19.65
C LEU A 181 9.11 1.76 -18.70
N LEU A 182 7.82 2.07 -18.78
CA LEU A 182 6.77 1.35 -18.04
C LEU A 182 6.69 -0.12 -18.46
N LYS A 183 6.80 -0.42 -19.76
CA LYS A 183 6.87 -1.82 -20.25
C LYS A 183 8.09 -2.55 -19.68
N SER A 184 9.25 -1.90 -19.63
CA SER A 184 10.45 -2.44 -18.98
C SER A 184 10.21 -2.72 -17.49
N PHE A 185 9.55 -1.79 -16.78
CA PHE A 185 9.19 -1.98 -15.37
C PHE A 185 8.27 -3.18 -15.14
N LEU A 186 7.25 -3.40 -15.98
CA LEU A 186 6.35 -4.56 -15.88
C LEU A 186 7.07 -5.90 -16.08
N ARG A 187 8.18 -5.91 -16.83
CA ARG A 187 9.05 -7.09 -17.01
C ARG A 187 9.97 -7.34 -15.81
N SER A 188 10.14 -6.37 -14.91
CA SER A 188 11.03 -6.52 -13.75
C SER A 188 10.56 -7.63 -12.80
N PRO A 189 11.44 -8.53 -12.33
CA PRO A 189 11.07 -9.59 -11.39
C PRO A 189 10.60 -9.06 -10.02
N THR A 190 10.91 -7.81 -9.69
CA THR A 190 10.47 -7.16 -8.43
C THR A 190 9.18 -6.38 -8.56
N PHE A 191 8.63 -6.23 -9.78
CA PHE A 191 7.39 -5.52 -10.04
C PHE A 191 6.25 -6.00 -9.13
N ARG A 192 5.56 -5.04 -8.52
CA ARG A 192 4.41 -5.26 -7.66
C ARG A 192 3.25 -4.32 -7.99
N SER A 193 3.49 -3.03 -8.18
CA SER A 193 2.39 -2.09 -8.43
C SER A 193 2.77 -1.04 -9.44
N LEU A 194 1.86 -0.78 -10.40
CA LEU A 194 1.91 0.40 -11.26
C LEU A 194 0.55 1.13 -11.21
N ASP A 195 0.55 2.39 -10.81
CA ASP A 195 -0.65 3.23 -10.77
C ASP A 195 -0.50 4.46 -11.67
N LEU A 196 -1.35 4.52 -12.70
CA LEU A 196 -1.42 5.58 -13.70
C LEU A 196 -2.76 6.34 -13.66
N ARG A 197 -3.64 6.07 -12.67
CA ARG A 197 -5.01 6.64 -12.62
C ARG A 197 -5.02 8.17 -12.68
N LYS A 198 -4.01 8.79 -12.10
CA LYS A 198 -3.86 10.24 -12.01
C LYS A 198 -2.98 10.83 -13.12
N THR A 199 -2.84 10.15 -14.26
CA THR A 199 -2.01 10.59 -15.40
C THR A 199 -2.76 10.72 -16.72
N ASP A 200 -2.06 11.24 -17.73
CA ASP A 200 -2.43 11.20 -19.15
C ASP A 200 -1.89 9.97 -19.90
N LEU A 201 -1.07 9.14 -19.25
CA LEU A 201 -0.65 7.85 -19.79
C LEU A 201 -1.82 6.86 -19.73
N THR A 202 -1.82 5.91 -20.67
CA THR A 202 -2.84 4.86 -20.76
C THR A 202 -2.19 3.49 -20.63
N ILE A 203 -2.97 2.51 -20.19
CA ILE A 203 -2.59 1.10 -20.25
C ILE A 203 -2.90 0.61 -21.65
N ASP A 204 -1.87 0.13 -22.35
CA ASP A 204 -1.98 -0.48 -23.66
C ASP A 204 -2.07 -2.01 -23.60
N VAL A 205 -2.30 -2.65 -24.75
CA VAL A 205 -2.44 -4.11 -24.86
C VAL A 205 -1.13 -4.83 -24.55
N GLU A 206 0.04 -4.26 -24.90
CA GLU A 206 1.34 -4.88 -24.64
C GLU A 206 1.64 -4.96 -23.13
N MET A 207 1.27 -3.92 -22.37
CA MET A 207 1.37 -3.94 -20.90
C MET A 207 0.52 -5.07 -20.30
N LEU A 208 -0.69 -5.29 -20.83
CA LEU A 208 -1.55 -6.41 -20.38
C LEU A 208 -0.99 -7.77 -20.75
N ILE A 209 -0.40 -7.88 -21.96
CA ILE A 209 0.28 -9.10 -22.40
C ILE A 209 1.42 -9.45 -21.43
N HIS A 210 2.27 -8.50 -21.04
CA HIS A 210 3.36 -8.76 -20.09
C HIS A 210 2.89 -9.24 -18.72
N ILE A 211 1.80 -8.67 -18.19
CA ILE A 211 1.21 -9.16 -16.93
C ILE A 211 0.70 -10.59 -17.09
N LEU A 212 0.03 -10.88 -18.21
CA LEU A 212 -0.56 -12.19 -18.47
C LEU A 212 0.49 -13.28 -18.69
N GLU A 213 1.55 -12.99 -19.47
CA GLU A 213 2.70 -13.88 -19.68
C GLU A 213 3.31 -14.29 -18.34
N ARG A 214 3.69 -13.31 -17.52
CA ARG A 214 4.28 -13.56 -16.21
C ARG A 214 3.37 -14.31 -15.25
N PHE A 215 2.06 -14.05 -15.32
CA PHE A 215 1.08 -14.80 -14.54
C PHE A 215 1.04 -16.29 -14.96
N LEU A 216 1.09 -16.58 -16.26
CA LEU A 216 1.10 -17.96 -16.75
C LEU A 216 2.40 -18.68 -16.44
N GLU A 217 3.52 -17.96 -16.41
CA GLU A 217 4.83 -18.46 -15.99
C GLU A 217 4.91 -18.69 -14.46
N GLY A 218 3.98 -18.12 -13.67
CA GLY A 218 4.01 -18.17 -12.21
C GLY A 218 5.02 -17.21 -11.57
N ASP A 219 5.47 -16.22 -12.34
CA ASP A 219 6.46 -15.20 -11.97
C ASP A 219 5.83 -13.90 -11.44
N LEU A 220 4.51 -13.85 -11.38
CA LEU A 220 3.75 -12.73 -10.81
C LEU A 220 3.53 -12.92 -9.31
N ARG A 221 3.71 -11.87 -8.51
CA ARG A 221 3.61 -11.95 -7.04
C ARG A 221 2.20 -11.63 -6.56
N ILE A 222 1.75 -12.30 -5.50
CA ILE A 222 0.47 -11.97 -4.87
C ILE A 222 0.47 -10.51 -4.44
N GLY A 223 -0.64 -9.82 -4.74
CA GLY A 223 -0.76 -8.39 -4.52
C GLY A 223 -0.23 -7.56 -5.68
N THR A 224 0.15 -8.16 -6.82
CA THR A 224 0.45 -7.42 -8.03
C THR A 224 -0.77 -6.62 -8.49
N ARG A 225 -0.55 -5.35 -8.83
CA ARG A 225 -1.58 -4.37 -9.22
C ARG A 225 -1.13 -3.54 -10.43
N LEU A 226 -2.07 -3.29 -11.34
CA LEU A 226 -1.91 -2.32 -12.43
C LEU A 226 -3.20 -1.51 -12.54
N TYR A 227 -3.10 -0.19 -12.46
CA TYR A 227 -4.24 0.74 -12.53
C TYR A 227 -3.98 1.84 -13.55
N GLY A 228 -5.02 2.24 -14.28
CA GLY A 228 -4.90 3.34 -15.25
C GLY A 228 -6.08 3.43 -16.20
N LYS A 229 -6.03 4.42 -17.11
CA LYS A 229 -7.01 4.58 -18.18
C LYS A 229 -6.72 3.59 -19.31
N GLN A 230 -7.77 3.08 -19.95
CA GLN A 230 -7.66 2.18 -21.10
C GLN A 230 -7.22 2.96 -22.36
N SER A 231 -6.25 2.43 -23.11
CA SER A 231 -6.02 2.86 -24.49
C SER A 231 -7.17 2.40 -25.41
N GLU A 232 -7.25 2.91 -26.64
CA GLU A 232 -8.25 2.45 -27.62
C GLU A 232 -8.09 0.96 -27.93
N ASP A 233 -6.86 0.49 -28.11
CA ASP A 233 -6.56 -0.92 -28.35
C ASP A 233 -7.06 -1.82 -27.20
N VAL A 234 -6.99 -1.34 -25.96
CA VAL A 234 -7.52 -2.06 -24.80
C VAL A 234 -9.06 -2.11 -24.80
N LYS A 235 -9.72 -1.08 -25.34
CA LYS A 235 -11.19 -1.11 -25.52
C LYS A 235 -11.58 -2.14 -26.57
N ASP A 236 -10.83 -2.26 -27.66
CA ASP A 236 -11.05 -3.28 -28.69
C ASP A 236 -10.72 -4.69 -28.19
N PHE A 237 -9.65 -4.82 -27.41
CA PHE A 237 -9.33 -6.02 -26.66
C PHE A 237 -10.44 -6.45 -25.71
N ARG A 238 -11.05 -5.49 -24.99
CA ARG A 238 -12.23 -5.75 -24.16
C ARG A 238 -13.39 -6.24 -25.01
N ARG A 239 -13.71 -5.54 -26.10
CA ARG A 239 -14.81 -5.90 -27.03
C ARG A 239 -14.64 -7.29 -27.63
N THR A 240 -13.43 -7.81 -27.74
CA THR A 240 -13.15 -9.14 -28.29
C THR A 240 -13.15 -10.25 -27.23
N ILE A 241 -12.73 -9.97 -25.98
CA ILE A 241 -12.79 -10.95 -24.89
C ILE A 241 -14.22 -11.36 -24.56
N PHE A 242 -15.16 -10.41 -24.48
CA PHE A 242 -16.50 -10.69 -23.94
C PHE A 242 -17.42 -11.52 -24.86
N PRO A 243 -17.45 -11.32 -26.19
CA PRO A 243 -18.30 -12.10 -27.11
C PRO A 243 -17.87 -13.56 -27.33
N GLY A 244 -16.73 -14.00 -26.80
CA GLY A 244 -16.24 -15.36 -27.01
C GLY A 244 -15.54 -15.60 -28.33
N ASN A 245 -15.26 -14.53 -29.08
CA ASN A 245 -14.44 -14.59 -30.28
C ASN A 245 -13.00 -15.00 -29.93
N THR A 246 -12.40 -15.84 -30.76
CA THR A 246 -10.95 -16.12 -30.72
C THR A 246 -10.20 -14.84 -31.07
N LEU A 247 -9.42 -14.34 -30.13
CA LEU A 247 -8.51 -13.22 -30.32
C LEU A 247 -7.29 -13.68 -31.14
N PRO A 248 -7.07 -13.17 -32.38
CA PRO A 248 -5.93 -13.56 -33.19
C PRO A 248 -4.60 -13.22 -32.51
N LEU A 249 -4.53 -12.05 -31.87
CA LEU A 249 -3.36 -11.55 -31.14
C LEU A 249 -3.04 -12.35 -29.87
N LEU A 250 -4.06 -12.98 -29.27
CA LEU A 250 -3.90 -13.83 -28.09
C LEU A 250 -3.96 -15.33 -28.41
N GLY A 251 -3.64 -15.76 -29.63
CA GLY A 251 -3.68 -17.19 -29.98
C GLY A 251 -2.88 -18.11 -29.04
N ARG A 252 -1.99 -17.54 -28.21
CA ARG A 252 -1.20 -18.22 -27.18
C ARG A 252 -1.83 -18.25 -25.79
N PHE A 253 -2.82 -17.41 -25.48
CA PHE A 253 -3.31 -17.26 -24.11
C PHE A 253 -4.61 -18.04 -23.87
N PRO A 254 -4.76 -18.65 -22.68
CA PRO A 254 -5.98 -19.34 -22.32
C PRO A 254 -7.14 -18.36 -22.23
N ARG A 255 -8.33 -18.83 -22.62
CA ARG A 255 -9.56 -18.07 -22.44
C ARG A 255 -9.79 -17.80 -20.94
N PRO A 256 -10.29 -16.61 -20.56
CA PRO A 256 -10.68 -16.36 -19.18
C PRO A 256 -11.76 -17.35 -18.76
N HIS A 257 -11.64 -17.88 -17.54
CA HIS A 257 -12.53 -18.91 -17.00
C HIS A 257 -13.90 -18.36 -16.64
N ARG A 258 -13.98 -17.05 -16.36
CA ARG A 258 -15.22 -16.37 -16.00
C ARG A 258 -15.28 -14.99 -16.61
N ARG A 259 -16.51 -14.63 -16.96
CA ARG A 259 -16.89 -13.32 -17.44
C ARG A 259 -18.10 -12.87 -16.65
N PHE A 260 -18.03 -11.66 -16.13
CA PHE A 260 -19.18 -11.00 -15.53
C PHE A 260 -19.51 -9.79 -16.38
N ALA A 261 -20.77 -9.68 -16.79
CA ALA A 261 -21.35 -8.48 -17.36
C ALA A 261 -22.29 -7.91 -16.30
N MET A 262 -21.71 -7.17 -15.33
CA MET A 262 -22.46 -6.25 -14.47
C MET A 262 -22.02 -4.82 -14.81
N ASP A 263 -22.24 -3.86 -13.92
CA ASP A 263 -21.74 -2.47 -14.05
C ASP A 263 -20.22 -2.40 -14.31
N TYR A 264 -19.51 -3.48 -13.96
CA TYR A 264 -18.12 -3.72 -14.33
C TYR A 264 -18.03 -4.98 -15.17
N SER A 265 -17.30 -4.90 -16.29
CA SER A 265 -16.93 -6.09 -17.03
C SER A 265 -15.67 -6.67 -16.41
N ALA A 266 -15.66 -7.95 -16.10
CA ALA A 266 -14.47 -8.61 -15.53
C ALA A 266 -14.06 -9.84 -16.32
N ALA A 267 -12.75 -9.99 -16.54
CA ALA A 267 -12.15 -11.19 -17.09
C ALA A 267 -11.21 -11.81 -16.04
N ILE A 268 -11.39 -13.10 -15.76
CA ILE A 268 -10.67 -13.78 -14.68
C ILE A 268 -9.97 -15.02 -15.21
N TRP A 269 -8.68 -15.15 -14.89
CA TRP A 269 -7.86 -16.32 -15.17
C TRP A 269 -7.46 -17.01 -13.87
N SER A 270 -7.35 -18.34 -13.92
CA SER A 270 -6.81 -19.15 -12.84
C SER A 270 -5.40 -19.57 -13.21
N GLY A 271 -4.46 -19.38 -12.29
CA GLY A 271 -3.04 -19.66 -12.49
C GLY A 271 -2.67 -21.07 -12.02
N PRO A 272 -1.43 -21.50 -12.31
CA PRO A 272 -0.94 -22.84 -11.95
C PRO A 272 -0.93 -23.07 -10.43
N ARG A 273 -0.82 -22.01 -9.63
CA ARG A 273 -0.80 -22.07 -8.15
C ARG A 273 -2.13 -21.72 -7.49
N GLN A 274 -3.24 -21.90 -8.22
CA GLN A 274 -4.61 -21.53 -7.78
C GLN A 274 -4.82 -20.02 -7.56
N GLU A 275 -3.83 -19.19 -7.83
CA GLU A 275 -3.94 -17.74 -7.84
C GLU A 275 -4.86 -17.26 -8.97
N ARG A 276 -5.45 -16.07 -8.76
CA ARG A 276 -6.41 -15.50 -9.71
C ARG A 276 -5.97 -14.13 -10.17
N LEU A 277 -5.81 -14.01 -11.49
CA LEU A 277 -5.62 -12.74 -12.17
C LEU A 277 -6.96 -12.24 -12.65
N ALA A 278 -7.35 -11.04 -12.22
CA ALA A 278 -8.62 -10.44 -12.59
C ALA A 278 -8.38 -9.07 -13.23
N PHE A 279 -8.97 -8.86 -14.40
CA PHE A 279 -9.02 -7.58 -15.10
C PHE A 279 -10.44 -7.01 -14.92
N TYR A 280 -10.55 -5.84 -14.31
CA TYR A 280 -11.81 -5.13 -14.11
C TYR A 280 -11.84 -3.88 -14.98
N PHE A 281 -12.86 -3.78 -15.80
CA PHE A 281 -13.10 -2.66 -16.71
C PHE A 281 -14.25 -1.81 -16.16
N ALA A 282 -13.94 -0.58 -15.75
CA ALA A 282 -14.87 0.35 -15.11
C ALA A 282 -14.91 1.67 -15.90
N GLY A 283 -15.90 1.82 -16.80
CA GLY A 283 -15.92 2.96 -17.72
C GLY A 283 -14.65 3.05 -18.55
N THR A 284 -13.87 4.12 -18.37
CA THR A 284 -12.57 4.36 -19.00
C THR A 284 -11.39 3.74 -18.25
N ASP A 285 -11.61 3.27 -17.03
CA ASP A 285 -10.54 2.80 -16.15
C ASP A 285 -10.40 1.28 -16.22
N LEU A 286 -9.16 0.83 -16.01
CA LEU A 286 -8.78 -0.56 -15.93
C LEU A 286 -8.05 -0.80 -14.61
N SER A 287 -8.44 -1.85 -13.91
CA SER A 287 -7.67 -2.38 -12.80
C SER A 287 -7.36 -3.86 -12.99
N VAL A 288 -6.11 -4.23 -12.74
CA VAL A 288 -5.62 -5.60 -12.81
C VAL A 288 -5.10 -6.00 -11.44
N HIS A 289 -5.54 -7.15 -10.95
CA HIS A 289 -5.16 -7.63 -9.63
C HIS A 289 -4.78 -9.11 -9.66
N LEU A 290 -3.64 -9.44 -9.05
CA LEU A 290 -3.34 -10.81 -8.67
C LEU A 290 -3.72 -11.04 -7.21
N SER A 291 -4.66 -11.95 -7.00
CA SER A 291 -5.10 -12.35 -5.67
C SER A 291 -4.69 -13.80 -5.39
N ALA A 292 -4.38 -14.08 -4.12
CA ALA A 292 -4.33 -15.44 -3.63
C ALA A 292 -5.64 -16.17 -3.99
N PRO A 293 -5.67 -17.52 -4.03
CA PRO A 293 -6.91 -18.27 -4.04
C PRO A 293 -7.77 -17.79 -2.88
N SER A 294 -8.66 -16.86 -3.20
CA SER A 294 -9.69 -16.42 -2.30
C SER A 294 -10.54 -17.66 -2.12
N VAL A 295 -10.76 -18.04 -0.86
CA VAL A 295 -11.80 -19.00 -0.48
C VAL A 295 -13.15 -18.33 -0.75
N PHE A 296 -13.43 -18.02 -2.02
CA PHE A 296 -14.77 -17.92 -2.51
C PHE A 296 -15.32 -19.31 -2.32
N TYR A 297 -16.18 -19.46 -1.31
CA TYR A 297 -16.97 -20.64 -1.04
C TYR A 297 -17.75 -21.01 -2.30
N PHE A 298 -17.13 -21.83 -3.16
CA PHE A 298 -17.90 -22.62 -4.11
C PHE A 298 -18.58 -23.70 -3.30
N ARG A 299 -19.89 -23.78 -3.51
CA ARG A 299 -20.75 -24.90 -3.16
C ARG A 299 -20.30 -26.11 -3.98
N GLY A 300 -19.10 -26.61 -3.68
CA GLY A 300 -18.57 -27.88 -4.16
C GLY A 300 -18.58 -28.83 -2.98
N GLU A 301 -19.41 -29.86 -3.10
CA GLU A 301 -19.43 -31.01 -2.21
C GLU A 301 -18.05 -31.67 -2.26
N ALA A 302 -17.33 -31.59 -1.15
CA ALA A 302 -16.07 -32.31 -0.95
C ALA A 302 -16.18 -32.96 0.43
N GLN A 303 -15.90 -34.26 0.44
CA GLN A 303 -16.13 -35.22 1.52
C GLN A 303 -15.61 -34.74 2.88
N ALA A 304 -16.42 -35.01 3.90
CA ALA A 304 -16.30 -34.51 5.26
C ALA A 304 -15.19 -35.20 6.05
N MET A 305 -14.47 -34.43 6.87
CA MET A 305 -13.96 -34.93 8.14
C MET A 305 -15.19 -35.17 9.03
N GLU A 306 -15.39 -36.41 9.47
CA GLU A 306 -16.55 -36.79 10.27
C GLU A 306 -16.52 -36.12 11.66
N SER A 307 -17.48 -35.21 11.82
CA SER A 307 -18.14 -34.74 13.05
C SER A 307 -17.33 -34.10 14.19
N VAL A 308 -17.11 -32.79 14.08
CA VAL A 308 -17.21 -31.89 15.25
C VAL A 308 -18.67 -31.41 15.34
N PRO A 309 -19.39 -31.57 16.47
CA PRO A 309 -20.76 -31.08 16.59
C PRO A 309 -20.85 -29.58 16.30
N VAL A 310 -21.81 -29.17 15.47
CA VAL A 310 -22.02 -27.77 15.09
C VAL A 310 -22.18 -26.87 16.32
N ALA A 311 -22.88 -27.35 17.35
CA ALA A 311 -23.07 -26.63 18.61
C ALA A 311 -21.73 -26.29 19.32
N PHE A 312 -20.72 -27.15 19.22
CA PHE A 312 -19.40 -26.89 19.79
C PHE A 312 -18.66 -25.79 19.01
N VAL A 313 -18.71 -25.85 17.67
CA VAL A 313 -18.08 -24.83 16.82
C VAL A 313 -18.75 -23.48 17.02
N ASP A 314 -20.09 -23.44 17.12
CA ASP A 314 -20.85 -22.21 17.37
C ASP A 314 -20.53 -21.62 18.76
N ALA A 315 -20.46 -22.46 19.80
CA ALA A 315 -20.11 -22.02 21.15
C ALA A 315 -18.68 -21.46 21.22
N LEU A 316 -17.71 -22.14 20.59
CA LEU A 316 -16.33 -21.65 20.52
C LEU A 316 -16.24 -20.35 19.70
N CYS A 317 -16.92 -20.27 18.56
CA CYS A 317 -16.96 -19.04 17.75
C CYS A 317 -17.64 -17.89 18.51
N ALA A 318 -18.56 -18.16 19.44
CA ALA A 318 -19.14 -17.12 20.28
C ALA A 318 -18.10 -16.49 21.24
N THR A 319 -17.08 -17.23 21.67
CA THR A 319 -16.10 -16.77 22.68
C THR A 319 -14.79 -16.21 22.10
N LEU A 320 -14.43 -16.54 20.86
CA LEU A 320 -13.15 -16.14 20.27
C LEU A 320 -13.10 -14.64 19.97
N SER A 321 -11.90 -14.03 19.96
CA SER A 321 -11.71 -12.64 19.49
C SER A 321 -11.68 -12.57 17.96
N LYS A 322 -11.84 -11.38 17.38
CA LYS A 322 -11.76 -11.20 15.92
C LYS A 322 -10.37 -11.49 15.34
N GLU A 323 -9.32 -11.29 16.12
CA GLU A 323 -7.95 -11.65 15.73
C GLU A 323 -7.76 -13.17 15.67
N ASP A 324 -8.42 -13.93 16.55
CA ASP A 324 -8.42 -15.39 16.50
C ASP A 324 -9.19 -15.91 15.28
N PHE A 325 -10.28 -15.21 14.90
CA PHE A 325 -11.00 -15.49 13.66
C PHE A 325 -10.17 -15.30 12.39
N ARG A 326 -9.15 -14.44 12.38
CA ARG A 326 -8.25 -14.29 11.21
C ARG A 326 -7.33 -15.50 11.03
N LYS A 327 -7.07 -16.25 12.10
CA LYS A 327 -6.20 -17.43 12.08
C LYS A 327 -6.97 -18.71 11.77
N LEU A 328 -8.24 -18.80 12.16
CA LEU A 328 -9.10 -19.96 11.94
C LEU A 328 -9.23 -20.45 10.48
N PRO A 329 -9.31 -19.57 9.45
CA PRO A 329 -9.34 -20.00 8.05
C PRO A 329 -8.10 -20.81 7.63
N GLN A 330 -6.97 -20.67 8.33
CA GLN A 330 -5.73 -21.39 8.05
C GLN A 330 -5.79 -22.86 8.54
N LEU A 331 -6.76 -23.22 9.39
CA LEU A 331 -6.92 -24.56 9.96
C LEU A 331 -7.78 -25.51 9.11
N GLY A 332 -8.25 -25.07 7.93
CA GLY A 332 -9.03 -25.90 7.00
C GLY A 332 -10.51 -26.08 7.39
N ARG A 333 -11.22 -27.00 6.71
CA ARG A 333 -12.58 -27.42 7.09
C ARG A 333 -12.50 -28.31 8.35
N PRO A 334 -13.49 -28.31 9.27
CA PRO A 334 -14.82 -27.67 9.22
C PRO A 334 -14.87 -26.21 9.71
N TRP A 335 -13.77 -25.69 10.25
CA TRP A 335 -13.72 -24.41 10.95
C TRP A 335 -14.05 -23.20 10.09
N SER A 336 -13.69 -23.22 8.80
CA SER A 336 -13.78 -22.04 7.95
C SER A 336 -15.20 -21.47 7.81
N ARG A 337 -16.23 -22.30 7.59
CA ARG A 337 -17.58 -21.81 7.25
C ARG A 337 -18.31 -21.14 8.42
N THR A 338 -18.36 -21.81 9.57
CA THR A 338 -18.99 -21.26 10.78
C THR A 338 -18.19 -20.05 11.27
N ALA A 339 -16.86 -20.14 11.26
CA ALA A 339 -16.00 -19.03 11.67
C ALA A 339 -16.19 -17.78 10.80
N VAL A 340 -16.29 -17.95 9.48
CA VAL A 340 -16.55 -16.84 8.56
C VAL A 340 -17.95 -16.27 8.77
N THR A 341 -18.95 -17.11 9.03
CA THR A 341 -20.31 -16.63 9.32
C THR A 341 -20.36 -15.79 10.59
N HIS A 342 -19.68 -16.24 11.66
CA HIS A 342 -19.53 -15.46 12.89
C HIS A 342 -18.71 -14.18 12.68
N PHE A 343 -17.61 -14.25 11.92
CA PHE A 343 -16.77 -13.10 11.60
C PHE A 343 -17.52 -12.02 10.82
N ILE A 344 -18.30 -12.41 9.79
CA ILE A 344 -19.11 -11.49 8.98
C ILE A 344 -20.27 -10.89 9.80
N ARG A 345 -20.89 -11.69 10.69
CA ARG A 345 -21.98 -11.22 11.54
C ARG A 345 -21.52 -10.26 12.63
N ARG A 346 -20.28 -10.44 13.13
CA ARG A 346 -19.69 -9.54 14.13
C ARG A 346 -19.34 -8.21 13.50
N ARG A 347 -20.00 -7.16 13.99
CA ARG A 347 -19.71 -5.78 13.63
C ARG A 347 -18.93 -5.15 14.78
N GLU A 348 -17.73 -4.70 14.48
CA GLU A 348 -16.96 -3.87 15.39
C GLU A 348 -17.09 -2.42 14.93
N PHE A 349 -17.34 -1.54 15.89
CA PHE A 349 -17.52 -0.13 15.65
C PHE A 349 -16.53 0.65 16.51
N ALA A 350 -15.83 1.59 15.89
CA ALA A 350 -15.11 2.64 16.58
C ALA A 350 -16.08 3.81 16.77
N VAL A 351 -16.23 4.27 18.01
CA VAL A 351 -17.01 5.46 18.33
C VAL A 351 -16.04 6.57 18.69
N TYR A 352 -16.00 7.62 17.88
CA TYR A 352 -15.23 8.82 18.14
C TYR A 352 -16.14 9.90 18.71
N LEU A 353 -15.74 10.47 19.84
CA LEU A 353 -16.44 11.56 20.49
C LEU A 353 -15.61 12.84 20.32
N GLN A 354 -16.21 13.87 19.74
CA GLN A 354 -15.64 15.20 19.69
C GLN A 354 -16.50 16.13 20.53
N VAL A 355 -15.93 16.77 21.53
CA VAL A 355 -16.65 17.72 22.39
C VAL A 355 -16.47 19.13 21.83
N HIS A 356 -17.56 19.88 21.72
CA HIS A 356 -17.49 21.30 21.33
C HIS A 356 -16.62 22.06 22.34
N PRO A 357 -15.76 23.02 21.93
CA PRO A 357 -14.86 23.72 22.85
C PRO A 357 -15.54 24.38 24.06
N LYS A 358 -16.80 24.79 23.88
CA LYS A 358 -17.66 25.35 24.96
C LYS A 358 -18.30 24.30 25.88
N GLY A 359 -18.12 23.01 25.64
CA GLY A 359 -18.69 21.91 26.42
C GLY A 359 -20.20 21.71 26.27
N THR A 360 -20.87 22.42 25.36
CA THR A 360 -22.33 22.43 25.22
C THR A 360 -22.87 21.29 24.36
N GLU A 361 -22.06 20.73 23.48
CA GLU A 361 -22.46 19.74 22.48
C GLU A 361 -21.37 18.69 22.29
N VAL A 362 -21.76 17.50 21.86
CA VAL A 362 -20.85 16.43 21.43
C VAL A 362 -21.23 15.95 20.04
N TRP A 363 -20.23 15.72 19.19
CA TRP A 363 -20.38 15.01 17.93
C TRP A 363 -19.90 13.59 18.11
N ILE A 364 -20.69 12.66 17.61
CA ILE A 364 -20.47 11.22 17.74
C ILE A 364 -20.34 10.67 16.34
N HIS A 365 -19.18 10.10 16.05
CA HIS A 365 -18.90 9.43 14.79
C HIS A 365 -18.79 7.94 15.07
N VAL A 366 -19.65 7.15 14.45
CA VAL A 366 -19.60 5.69 14.56
C VAL A 366 -19.09 5.13 13.24
N ASN A 367 -17.88 4.58 13.26
CA ASN A 367 -17.25 3.97 12.11
C ASN A 367 -17.18 2.46 12.30
N GLN A 368 -17.63 1.69 11.31
CA GLN A 368 -17.44 0.24 11.34
C GLN A 368 -15.99 -0.08 10.96
N ILE A 369 -15.25 -0.77 11.84
CA ILE A 369 -13.77 -0.91 11.74
C ILE A 369 -13.34 -1.82 10.57
N ASP A 370 -14.24 -2.62 9.97
CA ASP A 370 -13.86 -3.66 9.00
C ASP A 370 -14.71 -3.73 7.73
N ARG A 371 -15.06 -2.60 7.11
CA ARG A 371 -15.56 -2.65 5.73
C ARG A 371 -14.38 -2.77 4.76
N PHE A 372 -14.47 -3.76 3.87
CA PHE A 372 -13.63 -3.83 2.66
C PHE A 372 -13.71 -2.49 1.91
N GLU A 373 -12.55 -1.95 1.52
CA GLU A 373 -12.44 -0.77 0.66
C GLU A 373 -13.35 -0.94 -0.57
N GLY A 374 -14.41 -0.13 -0.68
CA GLY A 374 -15.33 -0.16 -1.83
C GLY A 374 -16.82 0.07 -1.54
N PHE A 375 -17.27 0.15 -0.29
CA PHE A 375 -18.64 0.58 0.04
C PHE A 375 -18.60 1.98 0.66
N GLU A 376 -19.40 2.92 0.12
CA GLU A 376 -19.55 4.26 0.66
C GLU A 376 -19.82 4.23 2.18
N ASP A 377 -19.09 5.11 2.88
CA ASP A 377 -19.22 5.33 4.31
C ASP A 377 -20.66 5.73 4.64
N ILE A 378 -21.38 4.87 5.37
CA ILE A 378 -22.53 5.34 6.16
C ILE A 378 -21.96 5.86 7.48
N ALA A 379 -21.05 6.83 7.41
CA ALA A 379 -20.61 7.56 8.59
C ALA A 379 -21.82 8.37 9.08
N ARG A 380 -22.52 7.83 10.07
CA ARG A 380 -23.59 8.59 10.74
C ARG A 380 -22.92 9.45 11.79
N SER A 381 -22.81 10.74 11.51
CA SER A 381 -22.49 11.74 12.52
C SER A 381 -23.77 12.13 13.24
N LEU A 382 -23.76 12.04 14.57
CA LEU A 382 -24.85 12.52 15.41
C LEU A 382 -24.33 13.67 16.26
N LYS A 383 -24.95 14.84 16.10
CA LYS A 383 -24.73 15.99 16.96
C LYS A 383 -25.80 16.00 18.06
N MET A 384 -25.40 16.12 19.32
CA MET A 384 -26.36 16.25 20.42
C MET A 384 -25.88 17.18 21.55
N PRO A 385 -26.80 17.80 22.29
CA PRO A 385 -26.47 18.56 23.50
C PRO A 385 -25.79 17.67 24.55
N MET A 386 -24.83 18.24 25.28
CA MET A 386 -24.02 17.52 26.28
C MET A 386 -24.87 16.89 27.40
N ASP A 387 -25.92 17.58 27.85
CA ASP A 387 -26.81 17.03 28.88
C ASP A 387 -27.58 15.80 28.40
N ARG A 388 -27.98 15.79 27.12
CA ARG A 388 -28.63 14.63 26.51
C ARG A 388 -27.64 13.48 26.32
N PHE A 389 -26.40 13.77 25.95
CA PHE A 389 -25.34 12.77 25.87
C PHE A 389 -25.13 12.09 27.23
N ARG A 390 -24.92 12.87 28.30
CA ARG A 390 -24.68 12.36 29.65
C ARG A 390 -25.82 11.52 30.19
N THR A 391 -27.06 11.94 29.96
CA THR A 391 -28.24 11.29 30.55
C THR A 391 -28.77 10.11 29.73
N LYS A 392 -28.58 10.11 28.40
CA LYS A 392 -29.20 9.11 27.52
C LYS A 392 -28.20 8.17 26.86
N LEU A 393 -27.04 8.66 26.45
CA LEU A 393 -26.12 7.86 25.62
C LEU A 393 -24.91 7.35 26.39
N LEU A 394 -24.35 8.16 27.30
CA LEU A 394 -23.19 7.76 28.09
C LEU A 394 -23.44 6.45 28.87
N PRO A 395 -24.59 6.22 29.55
CA PRO A 395 -24.84 4.95 30.23
C PRO A 395 -24.88 3.75 29.28
N VAL A 396 -25.36 3.95 28.04
CA VAL A 396 -25.40 2.92 27.00
C VAL A 396 -23.99 2.60 26.50
N LEU A 397 -23.15 3.62 26.31
CA LEU A 397 -21.76 3.41 25.91
C LEU A 397 -20.95 2.73 27.02
N THR A 398 -21.19 3.11 28.27
CA THR A 398 -20.55 2.45 29.44
C THR A 398 -20.99 1.00 29.56
N SER A 399 -22.29 0.71 29.46
CA SER A 399 -22.76 -0.68 29.53
C SER A 399 -22.29 -1.54 28.36
N LEU A 400 -22.08 -0.95 27.18
CA LEU A 400 -21.47 -1.64 26.05
C LEU A 400 -19.98 -1.88 26.25
N ALA A 401 -19.27 -0.99 26.95
CA ALA A 401 -17.85 -1.17 27.28
C ALA A 401 -17.64 -2.26 28.34
N ASP A 402 -18.58 -2.46 29.27
CA ASP A 402 -18.49 -3.49 30.31
C ASP A 402 -18.80 -4.91 29.80
N VAL A 403 -19.36 -5.05 28.59
CA VAL A 403 -19.71 -6.33 27.94
C VAL A 403 -18.63 -6.79 26.94
N LEU A 404 -17.69 -5.90 26.59
CA LEU A 404 -16.55 -6.17 25.70
C LEU A 404 -15.31 -6.55 26.51
#